data_AF-A0A932CQA3-F1
#
_entry.id   AF-A0A932CQA3-F1
#
_cell.length_a   1.000
_cell.length_b   1.000
_cell.length_c   1.000
_cell.angle_alpha   90.00
_cell.angle_beta   90.00
_cell.angle_gamma   90.00
#
_symmetry.space_group_name_H-M   'P 1'
#
loop_
_entity.id
_entity.type
_entity.pdbx_description
1 polymer ?
#
loop_
_entity_poly.entity_id
_entity_poly.type
_entity_poly.pdbx_seq_one_letter_code
_entity_poly.pdbx_strand_id
1 'polypeptide(L)'
;MKNLKSPTSDPQSAVPESSSGQPSSEDLDGESGKRGSTNFQFSIFNFQSLTSLEGIPLDDAATYELLGQARTIGVFQLESRGMREILRKLKPQCFEDVVALVALYRPGPLGSGMVDDFIQRKHGKIPIQYEVPELEGVLKDTYGVILYQEQVMQIASLLGGFSLGAADVLRRAMGKKKADVMAQQRAQFVQGAVGRGFPKEKAEKIFDQMEFFAGYGFNRSHSAAYGLIAYQTAYLKAHYPGQFMAALLTSEADNTDKVMLYLRECREMGIQVLPPDINQGARDFTLSKEGLRFGLAAVKNVGLGAIEAIIAAREAEGPFQSLEELCQRIDARAVNRRVLESLIKAGACDSLGESRAPMLARLEQCWSGGQKKKKEQASNQMTLFATPPEGSKSRRRGASAALPEPKSPTPGQSETGGTEWERKELLSYEKEVLGFYLSGHPLDPYEKELQRYANATTQSCTAVANGKEIRLAGTTARVKVQFTKKGEQMAVVTLEDLYGTLEVVVYPNLFKEAQPCLEGDEPLMVHGKLRVSEDRTSLVAEKIFPLASLPKLKHTRIHLRLLAEEMSRDTLASLRDIASLHPGACDLCLHFFFSSGKQISLEASSHWRVDPGESFLARVEALIGSDAVFLE
;
A
#
# COMPACT_ATOMS: atom_id res chain seq x y z
N MET A 1 15.00 21.21 66.50
CA MET A 1 15.40 20.47 67.71
C MET A 1 14.15 19.97 68.44
N LYS A 2 14.12 18.67 68.73
CA LYS A 2 13.30 17.91 69.71
C LYS A 2 11.80 17.62 69.43
N ASN A 3 11.61 16.37 68.95
CA ASN A 3 10.58 15.35 69.23
C ASN A 3 9.44 15.65 70.23
N LEU A 4 8.22 15.27 69.82
CA LEU A 4 7.22 14.67 70.70
C LEU A 4 6.38 13.60 69.96
N LYS A 5 5.91 12.63 70.75
CA LYS A 5 5.44 11.28 70.43
C LYS A 5 4.02 11.22 69.81
N SER A 6 3.77 10.10 69.11
CA SER A 6 2.52 9.45 68.64
C SER A 6 1.37 9.36 69.68
N PRO A 7 0.13 8.87 69.40
CA PRO A 7 -0.36 8.03 68.27
C PRO A 7 -1.80 8.32 67.74
N THR A 8 -2.24 7.69 66.64
CA THR A 8 -3.45 6.81 66.57
C THR A 8 -3.86 6.40 65.13
N SER A 9 -4.14 5.09 65.01
CA SER A 9 -5.05 4.37 64.08
C SER A 9 -4.83 4.33 62.55
N ASP A 10 -4.29 3.18 62.12
CA ASP A 10 -4.52 2.43 60.86
C ASP A 10 -6.02 2.21 60.50
N PRO A 11 -6.41 1.63 59.32
CA PRO A 11 -5.59 1.15 58.18
C PRO A 11 -6.12 1.53 56.78
N GLN A 12 -5.25 1.62 55.77
CA GLN A 12 -5.62 1.27 54.39
C GLN A 12 -4.54 0.41 53.72
N SER A 13 -5.04 -0.64 53.10
CA SER A 13 -4.39 -1.70 52.34
C SER A 13 -3.36 -1.23 51.31
N ALA A 14 -2.17 -1.82 51.33
CA ALA A 14 -1.23 -1.81 50.21
C ALA A 14 -0.83 -3.25 49.86
N VAL A 15 -1.20 -3.65 48.64
CA VAL A 15 -0.83 -4.86 47.91
C VAL A 15 0.58 -4.67 47.34
N PRO A 16 1.46 -5.68 47.29
CA PRO A 16 2.82 -5.51 46.78
C PRO A 16 2.87 -5.45 45.25
N GLU A 17 3.71 -4.53 44.76
CA GLU A 17 4.02 -4.28 43.36
C GLU A 17 4.56 -5.52 42.64
N SER A 18 3.87 -5.95 41.59
CA SER A 18 4.41 -6.83 40.55
C SER A 18 4.97 -5.98 39.42
N SER A 19 6.26 -6.16 39.14
CA SER A 19 6.99 -5.58 38.01
C SER A 19 6.27 -5.80 36.67
N SER A 20 5.78 -4.71 36.06
CA SER A 20 5.34 -4.70 34.67
C SER A 20 6.56 -4.55 33.75
N GLY A 21 6.90 -5.63 33.05
CA GLY A 21 7.76 -5.55 31.87
C GLY A 21 7.08 -4.74 30.77
N GLN A 22 7.83 -3.83 30.15
CA GLN A 22 7.37 -3.11 28.95
C GLN A 22 7.01 -4.11 27.84
N PRO A 23 5.90 -3.90 27.10
CA PRO A 23 5.61 -4.72 25.92
C PRO A 23 6.60 -4.38 24.80
N SER A 24 7.05 -5.42 24.11
CA SER A 24 7.82 -5.31 22.87
C SER A 24 6.98 -4.73 21.74
N SER A 25 7.64 -4.11 20.77
CA SER A 25 7.04 -3.35 19.65
C SER A 25 6.03 -4.11 18.79
N GLU A 26 5.91 -5.43 18.90
CA GLU A 26 4.93 -6.24 18.17
C GLU A 26 3.51 -6.20 18.76
N ASP A 27 3.35 -5.91 20.07
CA ASP A 27 2.02 -5.88 20.70
C ASP A 27 1.23 -4.60 20.37
N LEU A 28 1.90 -3.56 19.87
CA LEU A 28 1.28 -2.31 19.44
C LEU A 28 0.59 -2.42 18.07
N ASP A 29 0.95 -3.41 17.24
CA ASP A 29 0.31 -3.69 15.96
C ASP A 29 -1.02 -4.46 16.10
N GLY A 30 -1.27 -5.07 17.27
CA GLY A 30 -2.52 -5.78 17.55
C GLY A 30 -3.74 -4.87 17.79
N GLU A 31 -3.52 -3.67 18.33
CA GLU A 31 -4.61 -2.70 18.59
C GLU A 31 -5.01 -1.90 17.36
N SER A 32 -4.09 -1.66 16.42
CA SER A 32 -4.41 -1.08 15.11
C SER A 32 -5.23 -2.05 14.25
N GLY A 33 -4.93 -3.35 14.31
CA GLY A 33 -5.66 -4.40 13.59
C GLY A 33 -7.12 -4.61 14.01
N LYS A 34 -7.46 -4.35 15.29
CA LYS A 34 -8.86 -4.37 15.75
C LYS A 34 -9.66 -3.18 15.23
N ARG A 35 -9.05 -2.00 15.01
CA ARG A 35 -9.75 -0.86 14.38
C ARG A 35 -10.12 -1.14 12.94
N GLY A 36 -9.28 -1.91 12.24
CA GLY A 36 -9.55 -2.37 10.88
C GLY A 36 -10.87 -3.16 10.78
N SER A 37 -11.11 -4.14 11.66
CA SER A 37 -12.33 -4.96 11.61
C SER A 37 -13.60 -4.24 12.06
N THR A 38 -13.52 -3.37 13.09
CA THR A 38 -14.70 -2.57 13.52
C THR A 38 -15.06 -1.46 12.54
N ASN A 39 -14.09 -0.77 11.92
CA ASN A 39 -14.41 0.26 10.92
C ASN A 39 -14.88 -0.35 9.59
N PHE A 40 -14.37 -1.53 9.23
CA PHE A 40 -14.77 -2.25 8.01
C PHE A 40 -16.23 -2.74 8.09
N GLN A 41 -16.73 -3.08 9.28
CA GLN A 41 -18.14 -3.43 9.49
C GLN A 41 -19.10 -2.25 9.33
N PHE A 42 -18.66 -0.98 9.47
CA PHE A 42 -19.57 0.16 9.37
C PHE A 42 -19.66 0.78 7.97
N SER A 43 -18.65 0.65 7.11
CA SER A 43 -18.64 1.31 5.79
C SER A 43 -19.31 0.52 4.66
N ILE A 44 -19.56 -0.78 4.84
CA ILE A 44 -20.13 -1.65 3.80
C ILE A 44 -21.68 -1.64 3.77
N PHE A 45 -22.36 -1.13 4.81
CA PHE A 45 -23.82 -1.24 4.91
C PHE A 45 -24.57 -0.08 4.27
N ASN A 46 -24.68 -0.09 2.94
CA ASN A 46 -25.76 0.62 2.26
C ASN A 46 -26.20 0.01 0.92
N PHE A 47 -26.13 -1.33 0.77
CA PHE A 47 -26.75 -2.01 -0.38
C PHE A 47 -27.50 -3.28 0.03
N GLN A 48 -28.78 -3.33 -0.33
CA GLN A 48 -29.84 -4.25 0.10
C GLN A 48 -29.73 -5.71 -0.42
N SER A 49 -28.54 -6.32 -0.53
CA SER A 49 -28.45 -7.75 -0.93
C SER A 49 -27.35 -8.62 -0.30
N LEU A 50 -26.43 -8.07 0.50
CA LEU A 50 -25.52 -8.88 1.33
C LEU A 50 -26.11 -9.01 2.74
N THR A 51 -27.02 -9.97 2.93
CA THR A 51 -27.79 -10.08 4.18
C THR A 51 -27.07 -10.74 5.37
N SER A 52 -25.83 -11.25 5.23
CA SER A 52 -24.94 -11.57 6.38
C SER A 52 -23.56 -12.03 5.92
N LEU A 53 -22.48 -11.62 6.60
CA LEU A 53 -21.12 -12.17 6.43
C LEU A 53 -21.05 -13.66 6.80
N GLU A 54 -22.00 -14.17 7.57
CA GLU A 54 -22.11 -15.56 7.99
C GLU A 54 -22.59 -16.48 6.87
N GLY A 55 -23.22 -15.92 5.82
CA GLY A 55 -23.73 -16.66 4.67
C GLY A 55 -22.73 -16.85 3.53
N ILE A 56 -21.48 -16.39 3.70
CA ILE A 56 -20.46 -16.50 2.65
C ILE A 56 -20.02 -17.98 2.53
N PRO A 57 -20.07 -18.58 1.31
CA PRO A 57 -19.63 -19.95 1.10
C PRO A 57 -18.11 -20.07 1.30
N LEU A 58 -17.64 -21.14 1.95
CA LEU A 58 -16.22 -21.40 2.23
C LEU A 58 -15.50 -22.18 1.12
N ASP A 59 -16.15 -22.40 -0.02
CA ASP A 59 -15.66 -23.15 -1.19
C ASP A 59 -15.69 -22.32 -2.49
N ASP A 60 -15.71 -20.98 -2.37
CA ASP A 60 -15.82 -20.08 -3.52
C ASP A 60 -14.52 -20.04 -4.36
N ALA A 61 -14.63 -20.46 -5.62
CA ALA A 61 -13.51 -20.57 -6.54
C ALA A 61 -12.82 -19.23 -6.83
N ALA A 62 -13.58 -18.14 -6.98
CA ALA A 62 -13.03 -16.82 -7.30
C ALA A 62 -12.16 -16.28 -6.15
N THR A 63 -12.57 -16.54 -4.90
CA THR A 63 -11.79 -16.19 -3.71
C THR A 63 -10.45 -16.94 -3.68
N TYR A 64 -10.47 -18.24 -3.93
CA TYR A 64 -9.24 -19.04 -3.98
C TYR A 64 -8.33 -18.69 -5.15
N GLU A 65 -8.90 -18.32 -6.29
CA GLU A 65 -8.13 -17.82 -7.43
C GLU A 65 -7.41 -16.52 -7.08
N LEU A 66 -8.10 -15.55 -6.47
CA LEU A 66 -7.51 -14.29 -6.00
C LEU A 66 -6.36 -14.55 -5.03
N LEU A 67 -6.56 -15.44 -4.05
CA LEU A 67 -5.53 -15.85 -3.09
C LEU A 67 -4.35 -16.55 -3.79
N GLY A 68 -4.60 -17.47 -4.72
CA GLY A 68 -3.59 -18.22 -5.46
C GLY A 68 -2.76 -17.34 -6.41
N GLN A 69 -3.33 -16.25 -6.92
CA GLN A 69 -2.63 -15.20 -7.66
C GLN A 69 -1.86 -14.23 -6.74
N ALA A 70 -2.03 -14.36 -5.41
CA ALA A 70 -1.49 -13.48 -4.39
C ALA A 70 -1.87 -12.00 -4.56
N ARG A 71 -3.08 -11.75 -5.07
CA ARG A 71 -3.70 -10.41 -5.17
C ARG A 71 -4.31 -9.99 -3.83
N THR A 72 -3.52 -10.07 -2.77
CA THR A 72 -3.98 -9.99 -1.37
C THR A 72 -3.68 -8.66 -0.68
N ILE A 73 -3.33 -7.61 -1.43
CA ILE A 73 -3.26 -6.25 -0.87
C ILE A 73 -4.63 -5.86 -0.30
N GLY A 74 -4.68 -5.41 0.95
CA GLY A 74 -5.93 -5.17 1.68
C GLY A 74 -6.62 -6.40 2.28
N VAL A 75 -6.14 -7.63 2.00
CA VAL A 75 -6.69 -8.86 2.58
C VAL A 75 -6.04 -9.11 3.93
N PHE A 76 -6.88 -9.18 4.97
CA PHE A 76 -6.44 -9.26 6.35
C PHE A 76 -5.40 -10.37 6.60
N GLN A 77 -4.30 -10.02 7.28
CA GLN A 77 -3.11 -10.87 7.55
C GLN A 77 -2.31 -11.36 6.34
N LEU A 78 -2.85 -11.26 5.11
CA LEU A 78 -2.27 -11.88 3.92
C LEU A 78 -1.55 -10.90 2.98
N GLU A 79 -1.30 -9.67 3.43
CA GLU A 79 -0.74 -8.60 2.59
C GLU A 79 0.80 -8.64 2.47
N SER A 80 1.48 -9.19 3.48
CA SER A 80 2.94 -9.12 3.55
C SER A 80 3.59 -9.84 2.36
N ARG A 81 4.79 -9.39 1.98
CA ARG A 81 5.48 -9.91 0.81
C ARG A 81 5.77 -11.41 0.91
N GLY A 82 6.37 -11.86 2.01
CA GLY A 82 6.70 -13.28 2.19
C GLY A 82 5.43 -14.15 2.21
N MET A 83 4.34 -13.63 2.79
CA MET A 83 3.04 -14.31 2.77
C MET A 83 2.51 -14.47 1.34
N ARG A 84 2.58 -13.41 0.53
CA ARG A 84 2.21 -13.44 -0.90
C ARG A 84 3.06 -14.42 -1.72
N GLU A 85 4.35 -14.54 -1.42
CA GLU A 85 5.21 -15.53 -2.07
C GLU A 85 4.78 -16.96 -1.74
N ILE A 86 4.41 -17.23 -0.48
CA ILE A 86 3.89 -18.54 -0.07
C ILE A 86 2.53 -18.80 -0.73
N LEU A 87 1.63 -17.82 -0.78
CA LEU A 87 0.34 -17.94 -1.45
C LEU A 87 0.48 -18.38 -2.92
N ARG A 88 1.40 -17.78 -3.68
CA ARG A 88 1.66 -18.17 -5.09
C ARG A 88 2.14 -19.61 -5.23
N LYS A 89 2.94 -20.10 -4.26
CA LYS A 89 3.43 -21.47 -4.24
C LYS A 89 2.36 -22.46 -3.76
N LEU A 90 1.64 -22.11 -2.70
CA LEU A 90 0.64 -22.95 -2.05
C LEU A 90 -0.63 -23.09 -2.90
N LYS A 91 -1.08 -22.01 -3.54
CA LYS A 91 -2.33 -21.90 -4.30
C LYS A 91 -3.52 -22.50 -3.52
N PRO A 92 -3.98 -21.86 -2.42
CA PRO A 92 -5.03 -22.40 -1.56
C PRO A 92 -6.28 -22.78 -2.37
N GLN A 93 -6.90 -23.91 -2.04
CA GLN A 93 -8.10 -24.44 -2.73
C GLN A 93 -9.26 -24.77 -1.78
N CYS A 94 -9.00 -24.77 -0.47
CA CYS A 94 -10.00 -24.98 0.58
C CYS A 94 -9.73 -24.10 1.78
N PHE A 95 -10.67 -24.05 2.73
CA PHE A 95 -10.57 -23.19 3.90
C PHE A 95 -9.42 -23.61 4.81
N GLU A 96 -9.19 -24.92 4.95
CA GLU A 96 -8.12 -25.49 5.75
C GLU A 96 -6.73 -24.99 5.29
N ASP A 97 -6.52 -24.77 3.98
CA ASP A 97 -5.28 -24.19 3.48
C ASP A 97 -5.04 -22.78 4.02
N VAL A 98 -6.10 -21.96 4.11
CA VAL A 98 -6.04 -20.59 4.65
C VAL A 98 -5.74 -20.63 6.15
N VAL A 99 -6.39 -21.55 6.87
CA VAL A 99 -6.15 -21.77 8.31
C VAL A 99 -4.71 -22.25 8.55
N ALA A 100 -4.16 -23.09 7.67
CA ALA A 100 -2.77 -23.57 7.76
C ALA A 100 -1.77 -22.45 7.44
N LEU A 101 -2.05 -21.62 6.44
CA LEU A 101 -1.20 -20.51 6.05
C LEU A 101 -0.93 -19.53 7.20
N VAL A 102 -1.97 -19.16 7.96
CA VAL A 102 -1.85 -18.27 9.14
C VAL A 102 -0.97 -18.88 10.24
N ALA A 103 -0.96 -20.22 10.36
CA ALA A 103 -0.12 -20.93 11.31
C ALA A 103 1.34 -21.06 10.81
N LEU A 104 1.53 -21.27 9.50
CA LEU A 104 2.82 -21.57 8.89
C LEU A 104 3.73 -20.35 8.68
N TYR A 105 3.18 -19.16 8.47
CA TYR A 105 3.98 -17.96 8.20
C TYR A 105 4.59 -17.35 9.47
N ARG A 106 5.58 -18.05 10.03
CA ARG A 106 6.27 -17.68 11.28
C ARG A 106 7.75 -18.09 11.21
N PRO A 107 8.67 -17.39 11.91
CA PRO A 107 10.11 -17.66 11.81
C PRO A 107 10.51 -19.13 12.03
N GLY A 108 9.86 -19.82 12.98
CA GLY A 108 10.13 -21.23 13.27
C GLY A 108 9.79 -22.19 12.13
N PRO A 109 8.52 -22.30 11.72
CA PRO A 109 8.10 -23.12 10.57
C PRO A 109 8.80 -22.76 9.24
N LEU A 110 9.11 -21.48 9.01
CA LEU A 110 9.83 -21.04 7.81
C LEU A 110 11.27 -21.57 7.77
N GLY A 111 11.97 -21.56 8.91
CA GLY A 111 13.35 -22.02 9.01
C GLY A 111 13.52 -23.55 9.03
N SER A 112 12.46 -24.31 9.33
CA SER A 112 12.52 -25.78 9.44
C SER A 112 12.26 -26.52 8.13
N GLY A 113 11.91 -25.81 7.04
CA GLY A 113 11.50 -26.42 5.77
C GLY A 113 10.07 -26.99 5.78
N MET A 114 9.32 -26.82 6.88
CA MET A 114 7.94 -27.32 7.03
C MET A 114 7.00 -26.75 5.97
N VAL A 115 7.13 -25.45 5.65
CA VAL A 115 6.29 -24.80 4.65
C VAL A 115 6.47 -25.42 3.27
N ASP A 116 7.72 -25.72 2.89
CA ASP A 116 8.03 -26.34 1.60
C ASP A 116 7.53 -27.80 1.53
N ASP A 117 7.67 -28.57 2.61
CA ASP A 117 7.13 -29.94 2.70
C ASP A 117 5.60 -29.93 2.59
N PHE A 118 4.92 -29.02 3.30
CA PHE A 118 3.46 -28.85 3.22
C PHE A 118 3.00 -28.57 1.78
N ILE A 119 3.65 -27.61 1.10
CA ILE A 119 3.34 -27.23 -0.29
C ILE A 119 3.60 -28.40 -1.24
N GLN A 120 4.72 -29.11 -1.09
CA GLN A 120 5.08 -30.22 -1.97
C GLN A 120 4.13 -31.40 -1.83
N ARG A 121 3.70 -31.72 -0.61
CA ARG A 121 2.71 -32.76 -0.35
C ARG A 121 1.34 -32.41 -0.91
N LYS A 122 0.89 -31.17 -0.70
CA LYS A 122 -0.35 -30.66 -1.30
C LYS A 122 -0.38 -30.84 -2.82
N HIS A 123 0.71 -30.49 -3.50
CA HIS A 123 0.81 -30.62 -4.97
C HIS A 123 1.16 -32.03 -5.45
N GLY A 124 1.19 -33.03 -4.56
CA GLY A 124 1.50 -34.42 -4.91
C GLY A 124 2.93 -34.66 -5.39
N LYS A 125 3.85 -33.73 -5.14
CA LYS A 125 5.28 -33.89 -5.47
C LYS A 125 5.99 -34.81 -4.49
N ILE A 126 5.54 -34.80 -3.24
CA ILE A 126 5.95 -35.73 -2.18
C ILE A 126 4.70 -36.54 -1.79
N PRO A 127 4.78 -37.89 -1.71
CA PRO A 127 3.66 -38.69 -1.26
C PRO A 127 3.34 -38.40 0.21
N ILE A 128 2.05 -38.23 0.52
CA ILE A 128 1.58 -38.11 1.90
C ILE A 128 1.72 -39.49 2.55
N GLN A 129 2.55 -39.58 3.58
CA GLN A 129 2.76 -40.82 4.34
C GLN A 129 2.35 -40.62 5.78
N TYR A 130 1.60 -41.59 6.30
CA TYR A 130 1.23 -41.66 7.70
C TYR A 130 2.00 -42.83 8.34
N GLU A 131 2.59 -42.61 9.51
CA GLU A 131 3.29 -43.69 10.22
C GLU A 131 2.35 -44.86 10.54
N VAL A 132 1.10 -44.53 10.89
CA VAL A 132 -0.02 -45.46 11.07
C VAL A 132 -1.27 -44.92 10.36
N PRO A 133 -2.10 -45.76 9.72
CA PRO A 133 -3.28 -45.32 8.97
C PRO A 133 -4.26 -44.44 9.76
N GLU A 134 -4.37 -44.67 11.07
CA GLU A 134 -5.27 -43.95 11.97
C GLU A 134 -4.94 -42.46 12.09
N LEU A 135 -3.70 -42.05 11.78
CA LEU A 135 -3.31 -40.65 11.75
C LEU A 135 -3.94 -39.87 10.60
N GLU A 136 -4.43 -40.54 9.56
CA GLU A 136 -5.07 -39.88 8.42
C GLU A 136 -6.23 -39.00 8.88
N GLY A 137 -7.09 -39.50 9.77
CA GLY A 137 -8.23 -38.73 10.29
C GLY A 137 -7.87 -37.45 11.05
N VAL A 138 -6.63 -37.33 11.53
CA VAL A 138 -6.14 -36.17 12.30
C VAL A 138 -5.30 -35.21 11.44
N LEU A 139 -4.53 -35.77 10.50
CA LEU A 139 -3.51 -35.04 9.73
C LEU A 139 -3.88 -34.83 8.26
N LYS A 140 -5.04 -35.32 7.79
CA LYS A 140 -5.50 -35.14 6.40
C LYS A 140 -5.56 -33.67 6.00
N ASP A 141 -6.17 -32.82 6.83
CA ASP A 141 -6.34 -31.38 6.57
C ASP A 141 -5.00 -30.62 6.48
N THR A 142 -3.91 -31.23 6.93
CA THR A 142 -2.56 -30.67 6.92
C THR A 142 -1.56 -31.52 6.12
N TYR A 143 -2.07 -32.36 5.21
CA TYR A 143 -1.27 -33.18 4.31
C TYR A 143 -0.22 -34.06 5.04
N GLY A 144 -0.57 -34.58 6.22
CA GLY A 144 0.30 -35.44 7.03
C GLY A 144 1.32 -34.68 7.90
N VAL A 145 1.27 -33.34 7.95
CA VAL A 145 2.17 -32.52 8.78
C VAL A 145 1.50 -32.21 10.12
N ILE A 146 2.20 -32.40 11.24
CA ILE A 146 1.70 -31.98 12.56
C ILE A 146 1.92 -30.48 12.68
N LEU A 147 0.83 -29.70 12.59
CA LEU A 147 0.85 -28.24 12.58
C LEU A 147 0.18 -27.64 13.82
N TYR A 148 -0.88 -28.29 14.31
CA TYR A 148 -1.71 -27.73 15.37
C TYR A 148 -1.50 -28.42 16.73
N GLN A 149 -1.70 -27.64 17.78
CA GLN A 149 -1.74 -28.12 19.16
C GLN A 149 -2.84 -29.17 19.36
N GLU A 150 -4.00 -28.94 18.75
CA GLU A 150 -5.15 -29.84 18.78
C GLU A 150 -4.84 -31.18 18.08
N GLN A 151 -3.99 -31.19 17.05
CA GLN A 151 -3.55 -32.43 16.41
C GLN A 151 -2.69 -33.26 17.37
N VAL A 152 -1.74 -32.63 18.09
CA VAL A 152 -0.95 -33.32 19.13
C VAL A 152 -1.87 -33.94 20.19
N MET A 153 -2.90 -33.20 20.62
CA MET A 153 -3.85 -33.69 21.60
C MET A 153 -4.67 -34.88 21.07
N GLN A 154 -5.13 -34.82 19.82
CA GLN A 154 -5.87 -35.89 19.16
C GLN A 154 -4.99 -37.15 18.97
N ILE A 155 -3.73 -37.00 18.56
CA ILE A 155 -2.78 -38.11 18.41
C ILE A 155 -2.53 -38.78 19.76
N ALA A 156 -2.29 -37.99 20.82
CA ALA A 156 -2.08 -38.51 22.17
C ALA A 156 -3.29 -39.31 22.68
N SER A 157 -4.51 -38.85 22.39
CA SER A 157 -5.73 -39.54 22.78
C SER A 157 -5.97 -40.81 21.95
N LEU A 158 -5.81 -40.72 20.63
CA LEU A 158 -6.06 -41.80 19.69
C LEU A 158 -5.08 -42.97 19.91
N LEU A 159 -3.79 -42.69 19.90
CA LEU A 159 -2.73 -43.70 19.98
C LEU A 159 -2.36 -44.01 21.43
N GLY A 160 -2.06 -42.99 22.23
CA GLY A 160 -1.60 -43.17 23.62
C GLY A 160 -2.71 -43.46 24.62
N GLY A 161 -3.99 -43.34 24.22
CA GLY A 161 -5.13 -43.55 25.10
C GLY A 161 -5.33 -42.49 26.18
N PHE A 162 -4.78 -41.29 25.98
CA PHE A 162 -4.94 -40.17 26.89
C PHE A 162 -6.39 -39.65 26.86
N SER A 163 -6.89 -39.18 28.00
CA SER A 163 -8.04 -38.29 28.00
C SER A 163 -7.65 -36.95 27.36
N LEU A 164 -8.61 -36.20 26.80
CA LEU A 164 -8.32 -34.89 26.21
C LEU A 164 -7.68 -33.91 27.21
N GLY A 165 -8.06 -34.00 28.50
CA GLY A 165 -7.43 -33.24 29.58
C GLY A 165 -5.97 -33.64 29.80
N ALA A 166 -5.67 -34.94 29.84
CA ALA A 166 -4.30 -35.44 29.95
C ALA A 166 -3.45 -35.08 28.71
N ALA A 167 -4.08 -35.06 27.53
CA ALA A 167 -3.43 -34.66 26.29
C ALA A 167 -3.05 -33.16 26.26
N ASP A 168 -3.86 -32.27 26.85
CA ASP A 168 -3.45 -30.87 27.03
C ASP A 168 -2.28 -30.73 28.03
N VAL A 169 -2.25 -31.56 29.08
CA VAL A 169 -1.09 -31.60 30.00
C VAL A 169 0.18 -32.02 29.24
N LEU A 170 0.11 -33.01 28.36
CA LEU A 170 1.21 -33.41 27.48
C LEU A 170 1.66 -32.25 26.59
N ARG A 171 0.73 -31.59 25.89
CA ARG A 171 1.02 -30.43 25.05
C ARG A 171 1.74 -29.32 25.83
N ARG A 172 1.28 -29.01 27.05
CA ARG A 172 1.93 -28.02 27.93
C ARG A 172 3.33 -28.46 28.36
N ALA A 173 3.53 -29.75 28.62
CA ALA A 173 4.82 -30.31 28.98
C ALA A 173 5.83 -30.19 27.83
N MET A 174 5.40 -30.51 26.61
CA MET A 174 6.21 -30.36 25.39
C MET A 174 6.64 -28.90 25.16
N GLY A 175 5.74 -27.94 25.37
CA GLY A 175 6.09 -26.51 25.27
C GLY A 175 7.12 -26.04 26.30
N LYS A 176 7.12 -26.63 27.50
CA LYS A 176 8.08 -26.29 28.58
C LYS A 176 9.41 -27.06 28.52
N LYS A 177 9.52 -28.10 27.67
CA LYS A 177 10.73 -28.91 27.44
C LYS A 177 11.40 -29.44 28.71
N LYS A 178 10.62 -29.85 29.72
CA LYS A 178 11.17 -30.45 30.95
C LYS A 178 11.49 -31.93 30.73
N ALA A 179 12.77 -32.28 30.71
CA ALA A 179 13.25 -33.63 30.39
C ALA A 179 12.58 -34.75 31.21
N ASP A 180 12.52 -34.60 32.54
CA ASP A 180 11.95 -35.63 33.42
C ASP A 180 10.46 -35.88 33.18
N VAL A 181 9.71 -34.80 32.92
CA VAL A 181 8.27 -34.87 32.63
C VAL A 181 8.05 -35.46 31.24
N MET A 182 8.86 -35.07 30.25
CA MET A 182 8.78 -35.62 28.89
C MET A 182 9.09 -37.12 28.86
N ALA A 183 10.07 -37.59 29.62
CA ALA A 183 10.39 -39.02 29.72
C ALA A 183 9.21 -39.84 30.30
N GLN A 184 8.55 -39.32 31.34
CA GLN A 184 7.35 -39.95 31.92
C GLN A 184 6.20 -40.00 30.91
N GLN A 185 5.95 -38.89 30.23
CA GLN A 185 4.90 -38.79 29.22
C GLN A 185 5.16 -39.70 28.01
N ARG A 186 6.42 -39.81 27.57
CA ARG A 186 6.85 -40.70 26.49
C ARG A 186 6.59 -42.15 26.86
N ALA A 187 6.98 -42.56 28.06
CA ALA A 187 6.74 -43.92 28.55
C ALA A 187 5.24 -44.24 28.58
N GLN A 188 4.42 -43.31 29.09
CA GLN A 188 2.96 -43.47 29.14
C GLN A 188 2.34 -43.56 27.73
N PHE A 189 2.75 -42.70 26.79
CA PHE A 189 2.28 -42.73 25.40
C PHE A 189 2.62 -44.04 24.70
N VAL A 190 3.87 -44.48 24.80
CA VAL A 190 4.32 -45.72 24.15
C VAL A 190 3.62 -46.95 24.75
N GLN A 191 3.47 -47.01 26.09
CA GLN A 191 2.73 -48.09 26.74
C GLN A 191 1.27 -48.11 26.30
N GLY A 192 0.61 -46.94 26.23
CA GLY A 192 -0.76 -46.82 25.76
C GLY A 192 -0.93 -47.26 24.31
N ALA A 193 0.00 -46.85 23.44
CA ALA A 193 0.00 -47.23 22.03
C ALA A 193 0.20 -48.73 21.82
N VAL A 194 1.16 -49.34 22.51
CA VAL A 194 1.39 -50.79 22.46
C VAL A 194 0.19 -51.56 23.01
N GLY A 195 -0.41 -51.09 24.11
CA GLY A 195 -1.61 -51.68 24.70
C GLY A 195 -2.84 -51.65 23.77
N ARG A 196 -2.82 -50.77 22.76
CA ARG A 196 -3.86 -50.64 21.72
C ARG A 196 -3.51 -51.35 20.41
N GLY A 197 -2.36 -52.04 20.35
CA GLY A 197 -1.94 -52.83 19.18
C GLY A 197 -1.02 -52.10 18.19
N PHE A 198 -0.54 -50.89 18.52
CA PHE A 198 0.40 -50.18 17.65
C PHE A 198 1.85 -50.65 17.85
N PRO A 199 2.66 -50.78 16.78
CA PRO A 199 4.07 -51.13 16.89
C PRO A 199 4.84 -50.09 17.71
N LYS A 200 5.66 -50.56 18.67
CA LYS A 200 6.44 -49.71 19.57
C LYS A 200 7.32 -48.70 18.81
N GLU A 201 8.03 -49.15 17.78
CA GLU A 201 8.92 -48.30 16.97
C GLU A 201 8.18 -47.13 16.32
N LYS A 202 6.97 -47.39 15.80
CA LYS A 202 6.12 -46.35 15.21
C LYS A 202 5.62 -45.37 16.26
N ALA A 203 5.20 -45.86 17.42
CA ALA A 203 4.77 -45.00 18.52
C ALA A 203 5.90 -44.07 19.01
N GLU A 204 7.11 -44.60 19.15
CA GLU A 204 8.29 -43.81 19.52
C GLU A 204 8.58 -42.72 18.48
N LYS A 205 8.58 -43.08 17.18
CA LYS A 205 8.78 -42.13 16.09
C LYS A 205 7.71 -41.04 16.04
N ILE A 206 6.44 -41.39 16.25
CA ILE A 206 5.33 -40.41 16.30
C ILE A 206 5.50 -39.48 17.51
N PHE A 207 5.94 -40.00 18.66
CA PHE A 207 6.22 -39.15 19.82
C PHE A 207 7.34 -38.16 19.55
N ASP A 208 8.42 -38.60 18.91
CA ASP A 208 9.55 -37.73 18.55
C ASP A 208 9.12 -36.64 17.56
N GLN A 209 8.24 -36.97 16.60
CA GLN A 209 7.60 -35.99 15.71
C GLN A 209 6.75 -34.98 16.50
N MET A 210 5.88 -35.45 17.41
CA MET A 210 5.08 -34.56 18.25
C MET A 210 5.94 -33.62 19.09
N GLU A 211 7.02 -34.11 19.70
CA GLU A 211 7.95 -33.31 20.50
C GLU A 211 8.66 -32.24 19.65
N PHE A 212 9.16 -32.63 18.48
CA PHE A 212 9.79 -31.71 17.53
C PHE A 212 8.82 -30.59 17.11
N PHE A 213 7.57 -30.95 16.77
CA PHE A 213 6.58 -30.00 16.28
C PHE A 213 5.87 -29.21 17.37
N ALA A 214 5.79 -29.69 18.60
CA ALA A 214 5.17 -28.96 19.70
C ALA A 214 5.89 -27.64 20.04
N GLY A 215 7.17 -27.51 19.69
CA GLY A 215 7.89 -26.24 19.75
C GLY A 215 7.38 -25.17 18.77
N TYR A 216 6.67 -25.58 17.72
CA TYR A 216 6.14 -24.72 16.65
C TYR A 216 4.62 -24.82 16.49
N GLY A 217 3.97 -25.71 17.23
CA GLY A 217 2.56 -26.01 17.11
C GLY A 217 1.67 -24.81 17.41
N PHE A 218 0.75 -24.52 16.48
CA PHE A 218 -0.14 -23.38 16.59
C PHE A 218 -1.53 -23.77 17.10
N ASN A 219 -2.26 -22.81 17.68
CA ASN A 219 -3.62 -23.07 18.14
C ASN A 219 -4.60 -23.01 16.95
N ARG A 220 -5.23 -24.13 16.60
CA ARG A 220 -6.15 -24.24 15.46
C ARG A 220 -7.34 -23.32 15.61
N SER A 221 -7.92 -23.21 16.81
CA SER A 221 -9.14 -22.40 17.02
C SER A 221 -8.91 -20.91 16.73
N HIS A 222 -7.76 -20.37 17.16
CA HIS A 222 -7.36 -19.00 16.86
C HIS A 222 -7.05 -18.82 15.37
N SER A 223 -6.29 -19.75 14.78
CA SER A 223 -5.97 -19.73 13.35
C SER A 223 -7.22 -19.76 12.47
N ALA A 224 -8.23 -20.56 12.86
CA ALA A 224 -9.48 -20.68 12.12
C ALA A 224 -10.32 -19.40 12.20
N ALA A 225 -10.42 -18.78 13.39
CA ALA A 225 -11.17 -17.54 13.57
C ALA A 225 -10.58 -16.38 12.74
N TYR A 226 -9.25 -16.23 12.74
CA TYR A 226 -8.59 -15.19 11.94
C TYR A 226 -8.55 -15.54 10.45
N GLY A 227 -8.40 -16.84 10.12
CA GLY A 227 -8.51 -17.36 8.77
C GLY A 227 -9.89 -17.08 8.15
N LEU A 228 -10.96 -17.09 8.95
CA LEU A 228 -12.30 -16.71 8.49
C LEU A 228 -12.35 -15.24 8.07
N ILE A 229 -11.76 -14.32 8.85
CA ILE A 229 -11.71 -12.89 8.51
C ILE A 229 -10.86 -12.68 7.24
N ALA A 230 -9.72 -13.37 7.13
CA ALA A 230 -8.89 -13.34 5.93
C ALA A 230 -9.65 -13.83 4.69
N TYR A 231 -10.42 -14.92 4.83
CA TYR A 231 -11.25 -15.45 3.75
C TYR A 231 -12.40 -14.50 3.39
N GLN A 232 -13.11 -13.95 4.37
CA GLN A 232 -14.21 -13.00 4.14
C GLN A 232 -13.73 -11.72 3.45
N THR A 233 -12.57 -11.19 3.84
CA THR A 233 -11.98 -10.02 3.17
C THR A 233 -11.52 -10.35 1.75
N ALA A 234 -10.94 -11.52 1.52
CA ALA A 234 -10.61 -12.00 0.17
C ALA A 234 -11.85 -12.17 -0.71
N TYR A 235 -12.93 -12.72 -0.15
CA TYR A 235 -14.21 -12.91 -0.85
C TYR A 235 -14.82 -11.57 -1.25
N LEU A 236 -14.88 -10.60 -0.33
CA LEU A 236 -15.39 -9.27 -0.63
C LEU A 236 -14.55 -8.57 -1.71
N LYS A 237 -13.23 -8.74 -1.67
CA LYS A 237 -12.34 -8.21 -2.72
C LYS A 237 -12.58 -8.88 -4.08
N ALA A 238 -12.84 -10.19 -4.11
CA ALA A 238 -13.09 -10.94 -5.34
C ALA A 238 -14.42 -10.56 -6.00
N HIS A 239 -15.49 -10.41 -5.21
CA HIS A 239 -16.86 -10.22 -5.71
C HIS A 239 -17.32 -8.76 -5.75
N TYR A 240 -16.81 -7.92 -4.84
CA TYR A 240 -17.19 -6.51 -4.70
C TYR A 240 -15.95 -5.60 -4.65
N PRO A 241 -15.05 -5.67 -5.65
CA PRO A 241 -13.74 -5.01 -5.60
C PRO A 241 -13.84 -3.50 -5.39
N GLY A 242 -14.76 -2.81 -6.08
CA GLY A 242 -14.93 -1.36 -5.94
C GLY A 242 -15.35 -0.93 -4.55
N GLN A 243 -16.35 -1.61 -3.98
CA GLN A 243 -16.87 -1.33 -2.64
C GLN A 243 -15.87 -1.71 -1.56
N PHE A 244 -15.19 -2.86 -1.73
CA PHE A 244 -14.13 -3.31 -0.84
C PHE A 244 -13.00 -2.28 -0.77
N MET A 245 -12.52 -1.80 -1.93
CA MET A 245 -11.46 -0.79 -1.96
C MET A 245 -11.92 0.56 -1.39
N ALA A 246 -13.17 0.97 -1.63
CA ALA A 246 -13.74 2.17 -1.01
C ALA A 246 -13.75 2.08 0.53
N ALA A 247 -14.22 0.94 1.06
CA ALA A 247 -14.25 0.67 2.49
C ALA A 247 -12.85 0.65 3.11
N LEU A 248 -11.90 -0.01 2.43
CA LEU A 248 -10.52 -0.14 2.86
C LEU A 248 -9.81 1.22 2.90
N LEU A 249 -9.92 2.01 1.82
CA LEU A 249 -9.35 3.37 1.76
C LEU A 249 -9.93 4.29 2.81
N THR A 250 -11.23 4.17 3.09
CA THR A 250 -11.88 4.92 4.17
C THR A 250 -11.34 4.52 5.54
N SER A 251 -11.14 3.22 5.79
CA SER A 251 -10.66 2.72 7.08
C SER A 251 -9.22 3.14 7.41
N GLU A 252 -8.42 3.42 6.38
CA GLU A 252 -7.00 3.74 6.48
C GLU A 252 -6.70 5.17 5.97
N ALA A 253 -7.72 6.04 5.91
CA ALA A 253 -7.63 7.39 5.36
C ALA A 253 -6.56 8.27 6.06
N ASP A 254 -6.30 8.01 7.34
CA ASP A 254 -5.27 8.70 8.14
C ASP A 254 -3.84 8.24 7.82
N ASN A 255 -3.67 7.10 7.13
CA ASN A 255 -2.37 6.51 6.81
C ASN A 255 -2.04 6.70 5.31
N THR A 256 -1.30 7.78 5.01
CA THR A 256 -0.94 8.14 3.63
C THR A 256 -0.23 7.01 2.87
N ASP A 257 0.66 6.27 3.53
CA ASP A 257 1.42 5.19 2.88
C ASP A 257 0.49 4.03 2.45
N LYS A 258 -0.47 3.66 3.31
CA LYS A 258 -1.48 2.64 2.97
C LYS A 258 -2.47 3.15 1.93
N VAL A 259 -2.91 4.40 2.03
CA VAL A 259 -3.78 5.01 1.00
C VAL A 259 -3.10 4.93 -0.36
N MET A 260 -1.83 5.31 -0.47
CA MET A 260 -1.08 5.18 -1.72
C MET A 260 -1.00 3.75 -2.24
N LEU A 261 -0.71 2.79 -1.35
CA LEU A 261 -0.68 1.37 -1.70
C LEU A 261 -2.02 0.90 -2.27
N TYR A 262 -3.13 1.27 -1.64
CA TYR A 262 -4.48 0.87 -2.04
C TYR A 262 -4.99 1.61 -3.28
N LEU A 263 -4.63 2.87 -3.48
CA LEU A 263 -4.93 3.60 -4.71
C LEU A 263 -4.24 2.97 -5.93
N ARG A 264 -3.00 2.48 -5.75
CA ARG A 264 -2.33 1.72 -6.81
C ARG A 264 -3.04 0.41 -7.09
N GLU A 265 -3.40 -0.34 -6.06
CA GLU A 265 -4.17 -1.57 -6.20
C GLU A 265 -5.47 -1.30 -6.98
N CYS A 266 -6.16 -0.18 -6.71
CA CYS A 266 -7.33 0.24 -7.49
C CYS A 266 -7.00 0.38 -8.99
N ARG A 267 -5.90 1.07 -9.33
CA ARG A 267 -5.47 1.24 -10.73
C ARG A 267 -5.13 -0.10 -11.39
N GLU A 268 -4.41 -0.99 -10.69
CA GLU A 268 -4.07 -2.34 -11.18
C GLU A 268 -5.33 -3.22 -11.38
N MET A 269 -6.35 -3.02 -10.55
CA MET A 269 -7.67 -3.67 -10.67
C MET A 269 -8.57 -3.01 -11.73
N GLY A 270 -8.13 -1.95 -12.40
CA GLY A 270 -8.92 -1.20 -13.39
C GLY A 270 -10.01 -0.30 -12.79
N ILE A 271 -9.95 -0.02 -11.49
CA ILE A 271 -10.86 0.89 -10.79
C ILE A 271 -10.37 2.32 -10.99
N GLN A 272 -11.15 3.13 -11.72
CA GLN A 272 -10.85 4.54 -11.92
C GLN A 272 -10.96 5.29 -10.59
N VAL A 273 -9.86 5.94 -10.18
CA VAL A 273 -9.84 6.83 -9.02
C VAL A 273 -10.08 8.25 -9.51
N LEU A 274 -11.11 8.89 -8.95
CA LEU A 274 -11.52 10.24 -9.28
C LEU A 274 -11.06 11.22 -8.19
N PRO A 275 -10.68 12.46 -8.53
CA PRO A 275 -10.24 13.44 -7.56
C PRO A 275 -11.35 13.81 -6.56
N PRO A 276 -11.00 14.37 -5.39
CA PRO A 276 -12.00 14.91 -4.48
C PRO A 276 -12.82 15.98 -5.21
N ASP A 277 -14.04 16.22 -4.76
CA ASP A 277 -14.92 17.22 -5.36
C ASP A 277 -15.93 17.73 -4.31
N ILE A 278 -16.14 19.03 -4.19
CA ILE A 278 -17.08 19.60 -3.20
C ILE A 278 -18.55 19.36 -3.57
N ASN A 279 -18.85 19.22 -4.85
CA ASN A 279 -20.21 19.07 -5.37
C ASN A 279 -20.68 17.61 -5.39
N GLN A 280 -19.76 16.67 -5.56
CA GLN A 280 -20.04 15.24 -5.69
C GLN A 280 -19.41 14.39 -4.58
N GLY A 281 -18.35 14.89 -3.93
CA GLY A 281 -17.62 14.16 -2.91
C GLY A 281 -18.40 14.00 -1.61
N ALA A 282 -18.17 12.88 -0.94
CA ALA A 282 -18.65 12.62 0.41
C ALA A 282 -17.49 12.76 1.40
N ARG A 283 -17.79 12.55 2.69
CA ARG A 283 -16.77 12.45 3.74
C ARG A 283 -15.76 11.34 3.42
N ASP A 284 -16.29 10.17 3.10
CA ASP A 284 -15.54 8.92 2.92
C ASP A 284 -15.35 8.62 1.42
N PHE A 285 -14.44 7.68 1.10
CA PHE A 285 -14.26 7.24 -0.28
C PHE A 285 -15.55 6.59 -0.78
N THR A 286 -16.05 7.05 -1.93
CA THR A 286 -17.39 6.66 -2.41
C THR A 286 -17.31 6.13 -3.83
N LEU A 287 -17.84 4.93 -4.04
CA LEU A 287 -17.93 4.34 -5.37
C LEU A 287 -19.12 4.92 -6.13
N SER A 288 -18.87 5.44 -7.33
CA SER A 288 -19.88 5.91 -8.28
C SER A 288 -19.80 5.14 -9.59
N LYS A 289 -20.71 5.40 -10.54
CA LYS A 289 -20.66 4.81 -11.88
C LYS A 289 -19.41 5.21 -12.68
N GLU A 290 -18.86 6.39 -12.38
CA GLU A 290 -17.66 6.93 -13.05
C GLU A 290 -16.36 6.38 -12.44
N GLY A 291 -16.44 5.80 -11.24
CA GLY A 291 -15.27 5.37 -10.49
C GLY A 291 -15.35 5.71 -9.00
N LEU A 292 -14.24 5.44 -8.32
CA LEU A 292 -14.05 5.66 -6.89
C LEU A 292 -13.65 7.11 -6.63
N ARG A 293 -14.56 7.89 -6.04
CA ARG A 293 -14.32 9.29 -5.67
C ARG A 293 -13.51 9.38 -4.38
N PHE A 294 -12.48 10.23 -4.41
CA PHE A 294 -11.69 10.54 -3.23
C PHE A 294 -12.54 11.16 -2.12
N GLY A 295 -12.40 10.66 -0.89
CA GLY A 295 -13.10 11.20 0.27
C GLY A 295 -12.51 12.54 0.71
N LEU A 296 -13.37 13.51 1.08
CA LEU A 296 -12.91 14.82 1.56
C LEU A 296 -12.11 14.72 2.88
N ALA A 297 -12.33 13.65 3.66
CA ALA A 297 -11.61 13.41 4.92
C ALA A 297 -10.13 13.07 4.72
N ALA A 298 -9.75 12.56 3.55
CA ALA A 298 -8.35 12.23 3.25
C ALA A 298 -7.52 13.45 2.79
N VAL A 299 -8.12 14.65 2.72
CA VAL A 299 -7.40 15.90 2.43
C VAL A 299 -6.84 16.49 3.72
N LYS A 300 -5.52 16.70 3.78
CA LYS A 300 -4.87 17.29 4.96
C LYS A 300 -5.43 18.68 5.27
N ASN A 301 -5.47 19.01 6.57
CA ASN A 301 -6.05 20.24 7.12
C ASN A 301 -7.58 20.38 6.97
N VAL A 302 -8.29 19.39 6.41
CA VAL A 302 -9.76 19.41 6.29
C VAL A 302 -10.36 18.56 7.41
N GLY A 303 -10.90 19.22 8.44
CA GLY A 303 -11.51 18.53 9.58
C GLY A 303 -12.94 18.06 9.33
N LEU A 304 -13.40 17.07 10.08
CA LEU A 304 -14.77 16.51 9.98
C LEU A 304 -15.87 17.58 10.03
N GLY A 305 -15.80 18.51 10.98
CA GLY A 305 -16.80 19.58 11.10
C GLY A 305 -16.83 20.52 9.89
N ALA A 306 -15.71 20.71 9.19
CA ALA A 306 -15.68 21.50 7.95
C ALA A 306 -16.36 20.74 6.80
N ILE A 307 -16.14 19.43 6.70
CA ILE A 307 -16.75 18.56 5.69
C ILE A 307 -18.26 18.51 5.87
N GLU A 308 -18.73 18.27 7.10
CA GLU A 308 -20.15 18.25 7.43
C GLU A 308 -20.82 19.60 7.10
N ALA A 309 -20.15 20.72 7.39
CA ALA A 309 -20.66 22.05 7.05
C ALA A 309 -20.76 22.27 5.52
N ILE A 310 -19.78 21.80 4.74
CA ILE A 310 -19.81 21.89 3.27
C ILE A 310 -20.94 21.03 2.70
N ILE A 311 -21.07 19.79 3.17
CA ILE A 311 -22.13 18.85 2.73
C ILE A 311 -23.51 19.39 3.10
N ALA A 312 -23.70 19.87 4.33
CA ALA A 312 -24.96 20.44 4.78
C ALA A 312 -25.35 21.69 3.97
N ALA A 313 -24.39 22.58 3.68
CA ALA A 313 -24.63 23.73 2.82
C ALA A 313 -25.04 23.30 1.41
N ARG A 314 -24.36 22.29 0.83
CA ARG A 314 -24.69 21.73 -0.48
C ARG A 314 -26.09 21.10 -0.51
N GLU A 315 -26.47 20.33 0.51
CA GLU A 315 -27.78 19.69 0.59
C GLU A 315 -28.93 20.69 0.76
N ALA A 316 -28.70 21.78 1.49
CA ALA A 316 -29.71 22.81 1.74
C ALA A 316 -30.03 23.67 0.50
N GLU A 317 -29.01 24.03 -0.29
CA GLU A 317 -29.10 25.05 -1.34
C GLU A 317 -28.65 24.57 -2.74
N GLY A 318 -28.25 23.30 -2.89
CA GLY A 318 -27.80 22.71 -4.16
C GLY A 318 -26.28 22.78 -4.40
N PRO A 319 -25.78 22.36 -5.58
CA PRO A 319 -24.35 22.43 -5.90
C PRO A 319 -23.83 23.87 -5.92
N PHE A 320 -22.56 24.06 -5.59
CA PHE A 320 -21.85 25.35 -5.66
C PHE A 320 -21.46 25.65 -7.11
N GLN A 321 -21.71 26.87 -7.57
CA GLN A 321 -21.39 27.33 -8.93
C GLN A 321 -20.11 28.17 -9.00
N SER A 322 -19.69 28.80 -7.89
CA SER A 322 -18.46 29.59 -7.84
C SER A 322 -17.82 29.62 -6.46
N LEU A 323 -16.56 30.08 -6.39
CA LEU A 323 -15.84 30.24 -5.13
C LEU A 323 -16.51 31.27 -4.21
N GLU A 324 -17.07 32.34 -4.77
CA GLU A 324 -17.81 33.34 -4.01
C GLU A 324 -19.08 32.77 -3.38
N GLU A 325 -19.77 31.89 -4.09
CA GLU A 325 -20.97 31.22 -3.60
C GLU A 325 -20.61 30.25 -2.47
N LEU A 326 -19.55 29.46 -2.65
CA LEU A 326 -19.02 28.58 -1.62
C LEU A 326 -18.68 29.38 -0.36
N CYS A 327 -17.91 30.46 -0.47
CA CYS A 327 -17.54 31.34 0.65
C CYS A 327 -18.74 32.01 1.33
N GLN A 328 -19.82 32.27 0.59
CA GLN A 328 -21.05 32.88 1.12
C GLN A 328 -21.94 31.89 1.86
N ARG A 329 -21.94 30.61 1.48
CA ARG A 329 -22.85 29.60 2.04
C ARG A 329 -22.26 28.89 3.27
N ILE A 330 -20.97 28.57 3.25
CA ILE A 330 -20.30 27.83 4.34
C ILE A 330 -20.23 28.61 5.66
N ASP A 331 -20.37 27.91 6.79
CA ASP A 331 -20.20 28.50 8.12
C ASP A 331 -18.71 28.77 8.42
N ALA A 332 -18.36 30.03 8.58
CA ALA A 332 -16.99 30.48 8.89
C ALA A 332 -16.48 30.04 10.28
N ARG A 333 -17.36 29.51 11.14
CA ARG A 333 -16.95 28.87 12.41
C ARG A 333 -16.42 27.46 12.19
N ALA A 334 -16.95 26.75 11.20
CA ALA A 334 -16.63 25.35 10.90
C ALA A 334 -15.54 25.22 9.83
N VAL A 335 -15.61 26.06 8.78
CA VAL A 335 -14.63 26.10 7.70
C VAL A 335 -13.78 27.34 7.88
N ASN A 336 -12.45 27.21 7.79
CA ASN A 336 -11.53 28.35 7.81
C ASN A 336 -10.82 28.51 6.46
N ARG A 337 -10.08 29.62 6.29
CA ARG A 337 -9.36 29.90 5.03
C ARG A 337 -8.39 28.78 4.64
N ARG A 338 -7.71 28.16 5.60
CA ARG A 338 -6.73 27.08 5.36
C ARG A 338 -7.41 25.80 4.83
N VAL A 339 -8.64 25.54 5.25
CA VAL A 339 -9.45 24.43 4.70
C VAL A 339 -9.71 24.66 3.21
N LEU A 340 -10.20 25.85 2.83
CA LEU A 340 -10.47 26.18 1.43
C LEU A 340 -9.20 26.16 0.57
N GLU A 341 -8.09 26.69 1.09
CA GLU A 341 -6.79 26.60 0.42
C GLU A 341 -6.39 25.14 0.16
N SER A 342 -6.58 24.25 1.15
CA SER A 342 -6.27 22.83 0.99
C SER A 342 -7.21 22.13 0.00
N LEU A 343 -8.49 22.47 -0.03
CA LEU A 343 -9.47 21.95 -0.99
C LEU A 343 -9.18 22.39 -2.43
N ILE A 344 -8.78 23.65 -2.64
CA ILE A 344 -8.38 24.15 -3.96
C ILE A 344 -7.12 23.42 -4.44
N LYS A 345 -6.08 23.35 -3.60
CA LYS A 345 -4.83 22.64 -3.92
C LYS A 345 -5.07 21.16 -4.23
N ALA A 346 -6.01 20.52 -3.53
CA ALA A 346 -6.38 19.12 -3.72
C ALA A 346 -7.20 18.85 -5.00
N GLY A 347 -7.70 19.89 -5.67
CA GLY A 347 -8.60 19.78 -6.82
C GLY A 347 -10.07 19.58 -6.47
N ALA A 348 -10.43 19.69 -5.19
CA ALA A 348 -11.82 19.53 -4.75
C ALA A 348 -12.75 20.62 -5.30
N CYS A 349 -12.20 21.76 -5.70
CA CYS A 349 -12.96 22.89 -6.24
C CYS A 349 -12.94 22.96 -7.78
N ASP A 350 -12.33 22.00 -8.48
CA ASP A 350 -12.16 22.05 -9.94
C ASP A 350 -13.52 22.08 -10.68
N SER A 351 -14.60 21.53 -10.09
CA SER A 351 -15.95 21.59 -10.66
C SER A 351 -16.58 22.98 -10.68
N LEU A 352 -15.97 23.98 -10.03
CA LEU A 352 -16.42 25.38 -10.09
C LEU A 352 -16.09 26.06 -11.44
N GLY A 353 -15.33 25.39 -12.31
CA GLY A 353 -15.06 25.87 -13.67
C GLY A 353 -13.99 26.97 -13.76
N GLU A 354 -13.24 27.20 -12.68
CA GLU A 354 -12.09 28.10 -12.64
C GLU A 354 -10.81 27.30 -12.36
N SER A 355 -9.69 27.71 -12.97
CA SER A 355 -8.36 27.13 -12.70
C SER A 355 -7.93 27.35 -11.25
N ARG A 356 -7.12 26.43 -10.71
CA ARG A 356 -6.73 26.44 -9.28
C ARG A 356 -5.91 27.66 -8.92
N ALA A 357 -4.99 28.10 -9.78
CA ALA A 357 -4.13 29.26 -9.54
C ALA A 357 -4.92 30.59 -9.38
N PRO A 358 -5.80 30.98 -10.34
CA PRO A 358 -6.70 32.13 -10.16
C PRO A 358 -7.60 32.03 -8.93
N MET A 359 -8.16 30.84 -8.69
CA MET A 359 -9.06 30.59 -7.58
C MET A 359 -8.36 30.81 -6.22
N LEU A 360 -7.11 30.33 -6.09
CA LEU A 360 -6.32 30.55 -4.88
C LEU A 360 -5.95 32.02 -4.68
N ALA A 361 -5.60 32.73 -5.76
CA ALA A 361 -5.26 34.15 -5.70
C ALA A 361 -6.45 35.02 -5.25
N ARG A 362 -7.67 34.64 -5.65
CA ARG A 362 -8.91 35.36 -5.28
C ARG A 362 -9.51 34.92 -3.94
N LEU A 363 -8.97 33.86 -3.31
CA LEU A 363 -9.53 33.28 -2.10
C LEU A 363 -9.71 34.30 -0.96
N GLU A 364 -8.72 35.17 -0.73
CA GLU A 364 -8.78 36.18 0.34
C GLU A 364 -9.91 37.19 0.13
N GLN A 365 -10.08 37.66 -1.10
CA GLN A 365 -11.14 38.59 -1.47
C GLN A 365 -12.52 37.93 -1.35
N CYS A 366 -12.67 36.70 -1.87
CA CYS A 366 -13.93 35.95 -1.83
C CYS A 366 -14.34 35.61 -0.40
N TRP A 367 -13.38 35.18 0.42
CA TRP A 367 -13.58 34.88 1.84
C TRP A 367 -14.07 36.11 2.62
N SER A 368 -13.37 37.24 2.48
CA SER A 368 -13.72 38.49 3.16
C SER A 368 -15.09 39.02 2.72
N GLY A 369 -15.41 38.93 1.43
CA GLY A 369 -16.71 39.30 0.87
C GLY A 369 -17.87 38.43 1.39
N GLY A 370 -17.67 37.12 1.49
CA GLY A 370 -18.65 36.19 2.04
C GLY A 370 -18.98 36.46 3.51
N GLN A 371 -17.95 36.70 4.33
CA GLN A 371 -18.13 37.05 5.74
C GLN A 371 -18.89 38.37 5.92
N LYS A 372 -18.59 39.38 5.10
CA LYS A 372 -19.28 40.68 5.15
C LYS A 372 -20.77 40.53 4.82
N LYS A 373 -21.12 39.79 3.75
CA LYS A 373 -22.51 39.54 3.36
C LYS A 373 -23.29 38.79 4.45
N LYS A 374 -22.71 37.77 5.09
CA LYS A 374 -23.37 37.08 6.22
C LYS A 374 -23.62 38.01 7.39
N LYS A 375 -22.66 38.88 7.71
CA LYS A 375 -22.81 39.88 8.78
C LYS A 375 -23.92 40.88 8.47
N GLU A 376 -24.02 41.34 7.21
CA GLU A 376 -25.08 42.24 6.74
C GLU A 376 -26.46 41.59 6.80
N GLN A 377 -26.59 40.31 6.43
CA GLN A 377 -27.86 39.57 6.53
C GLN A 377 -28.32 39.39 7.98
N ALA A 378 -27.39 39.04 8.89
CA ALA A 378 -27.69 38.93 10.32
C ALA A 378 -28.08 40.29 10.94
N SER A 379 -27.43 41.39 10.55
CA SER A 379 -27.77 42.73 11.03
C SER A 379 -29.08 43.26 10.45
N ASN A 380 -29.40 42.97 9.19
CA ASN A 380 -30.65 43.39 8.57
C ASN A 380 -31.87 42.68 9.20
N GLN A 381 -31.72 41.42 9.64
CA GLN A 381 -32.74 40.75 10.46
C GLN A 381 -32.98 41.46 11.79
N MET A 382 -31.94 41.92 12.50
CA MET A 382 -32.12 42.69 13.75
C MET A 382 -32.78 44.07 13.50
N THR A 383 -32.51 44.68 12.36
CA THR A 383 -33.02 46.03 12.04
C THR A 383 -34.50 46.01 11.65
N LEU A 384 -35.00 44.92 11.07
CA LEU A 384 -36.41 44.76 10.71
C LEU A 384 -37.34 44.53 11.92
N PHE A 385 -36.82 44.01 13.04
CA PHE A 385 -37.56 43.83 14.29
C PHE A 385 -37.37 44.99 15.29
N ALA A 386 -36.50 45.95 14.99
CA ALA A 386 -36.23 47.13 15.82
C ALA A 386 -37.02 48.39 15.39
N THR A 387 -38.15 48.23 14.69
CA THR A 387 -39.07 49.33 14.39
C THR A 387 -40.25 49.34 15.38
N PRO A 388 -40.33 50.29 16.33
CA PRO A 388 -41.58 50.57 17.03
C PRO A 388 -42.55 51.33 16.11
N PRO A 389 -43.87 51.24 16.34
CA PRO A 389 -44.86 51.82 15.45
C PRO A 389 -44.93 53.35 15.59
N GLU A 390 -45.07 53.98 14.43
CA GLU A 390 -45.60 55.31 14.15
C GLU A 390 -44.84 56.58 14.59
N GLY A 391 -44.58 57.41 13.57
CA GLY A 391 -44.98 58.83 13.64
C GLY A 391 -43.87 59.86 13.54
N SER A 392 -43.46 60.23 12.32
CA SER A 392 -43.35 61.63 11.89
C SER A 392 -42.81 61.75 10.46
N LYS A 393 -43.49 62.59 9.68
CA LYS A 393 -43.19 62.93 8.29
C LYS A 393 -41.93 63.80 8.22
N SER A 394 -40.98 63.44 7.35
CA SER A 394 -40.17 64.44 6.66
C SER A 394 -39.82 63.98 5.25
N ARG A 395 -40.40 64.68 4.27
CA ARG A 395 -40.01 64.63 2.86
C ARG A 395 -38.59 65.18 2.73
N ARG A 396 -37.67 64.37 2.22
CA ARG A 396 -36.59 64.86 1.33
C ARG A 396 -36.52 63.98 0.09
N ARG A 397 -36.73 64.63 -1.04
CA ARG A 397 -36.79 64.08 -2.40
C ARG A 397 -35.53 64.56 -3.12
N GLY A 398 -34.79 63.63 -3.72
CA GLY A 398 -33.95 63.89 -4.90
C GLY A 398 -32.43 63.86 -4.69
N ALA A 399 -31.82 62.72 -5.01
CA ALA A 399 -30.68 62.62 -5.92
C ALA A 399 -30.44 61.13 -6.23
N SER A 400 -31.10 60.64 -7.29
CA SER A 400 -30.82 59.34 -7.90
C SER A 400 -29.52 59.44 -8.69
N ALA A 401 -28.40 59.10 -8.08
CA ALA A 401 -27.20 58.73 -8.82
C ALA A 401 -27.37 57.27 -9.22
N ALA A 402 -27.70 57.04 -10.50
CA ALA A 402 -27.77 55.72 -11.10
C ALA A 402 -26.40 55.05 -10.99
N LEU A 403 -26.31 54.03 -10.13
CA LEU A 403 -25.24 53.05 -10.16
C LEU A 403 -25.43 52.20 -11.43
N PRO A 404 -24.37 51.85 -12.17
CA PRO A 404 -24.52 51.01 -13.36
C PRO A 404 -25.03 49.63 -12.93
N GLU A 405 -26.11 49.18 -13.56
CA GLU A 405 -26.61 47.82 -13.41
C GLU A 405 -25.50 46.81 -13.81
N PRO A 406 -25.23 45.77 -13.00
CA PRO A 406 -24.36 44.69 -13.42
C PRO A 406 -25.08 43.92 -14.52
N LYS A 407 -24.61 44.06 -15.75
CA LYS A 407 -25.02 43.22 -16.88
C LYS A 407 -24.74 41.77 -16.50
N SER A 408 -25.78 40.95 -16.54
CA SER A 408 -25.69 39.49 -16.53
C SER A 408 -24.72 39.03 -17.61
N PRO A 409 -23.67 38.26 -17.29
CA PRO A 409 -22.83 37.67 -18.32
C PRO A 409 -23.58 36.54 -19.01
N THR A 410 -23.71 36.67 -20.32
CA THR A 410 -24.03 35.59 -21.26
C THR A 410 -22.98 34.47 -21.11
N PRO A 411 -23.33 33.17 -21.26
CA PRO A 411 -22.38 32.08 -21.09
C PRO A 411 -21.34 32.10 -22.21
N GLY A 412 -20.07 32.17 -21.83
CA GLY A 412 -18.93 32.09 -22.74
C GLY A 412 -18.09 33.35 -22.70
N GLN A 413 -16.84 33.20 -22.25
CA GLN A 413 -15.77 34.20 -22.09
C GLN A 413 -15.68 34.82 -20.69
N SER A 414 -15.01 34.08 -19.79
CA SER A 414 -14.34 34.64 -18.62
C SER A 414 -13.10 35.41 -19.10
N GLU A 415 -13.07 36.72 -18.89
CA GLU A 415 -11.92 37.62 -19.15
C GLU A 415 -10.94 37.72 -17.97
N THR A 416 -10.88 36.69 -17.11
CA THR A 416 -9.75 36.50 -16.18
C THR A 416 -9.12 35.14 -16.44
N GLY A 417 -8.55 34.98 -17.63
CA GLY A 417 -7.72 33.83 -17.97
C GLY A 417 -6.36 33.94 -17.30
N GLY A 418 -6.30 33.78 -15.98
CA GLY A 418 -5.04 33.47 -15.33
C GLY A 418 -4.60 32.08 -15.77
N THR A 419 -3.36 31.95 -16.22
CA THR A 419 -2.78 30.66 -16.58
C THR A 419 -2.75 29.76 -15.35
N GLU A 420 -3.15 28.49 -15.53
CA GLU A 420 -3.00 27.47 -14.50
C GLU A 420 -1.53 27.35 -14.04
N TRP A 421 -1.29 26.84 -12.84
CA TRP A 421 0.06 26.54 -12.36
C TRP A 421 0.84 25.67 -13.36
N GLU A 422 2.16 25.86 -13.40
CA GLU A 422 3.03 24.90 -14.08
C GLU A 422 2.83 23.51 -13.45
N ARG A 423 2.91 22.45 -14.28
CA ARG A 423 2.66 21.07 -13.83
C ARG A 423 3.45 20.69 -12.58
N LYS A 424 4.71 21.15 -12.47
CA LYS A 424 5.56 20.90 -11.30
C LYS A 424 4.98 21.52 -10.02
N GLU A 425 4.53 22.76 -10.10
CA GLU A 425 3.93 23.46 -8.96
C GLU A 425 2.58 22.86 -8.57
N LEU A 426 1.73 22.52 -9.55
CA LEU A 426 0.44 21.85 -9.31
C LEU A 426 0.62 20.51 -8.58
N LEU A 427 1.55 19.67 -9.05
CA LEU A 427 1.87 18.39 -8.42
C LEU A 427 2.46 18.56 -7.01
N SER A 428 3.25 19.61 -6.78
CA SER A 428 3.78 19.94 -5.45
C SER A 428 2.66 20.25 -4.46
N TYR A 429 1.67 21.06 -4.86
CA TYR A 429 0.52 21.37 -4.03
C TYR A 429 -0.35 20.14 -3.75
N GLU A 430 -0.57 19.26 -4.73
CA GLU A 430 -1.26 17.99 -4.50
C GLU A 430 -0.52 17.13 -3.47
N LYS A 431 0.80 16.99 -3.59
CA LYS A 431 1.61 16.25 -2.61
C LYS A 431 1.57 16.89 -1.23
N GLU A 432 1.58 18.22 -1.13
CA GLU A 432 1.46 18.94 0.13
C GLU A 432 0.17 18.55 0.87
N VAL A 433 -0.98 18.57 0.18
CA VAL A 433 -2.30 18.46 0.81
C VAL A 433 -2.90 17.06 0.79
N LEU A 434 -2.58 16.22 -0.20
CA LEU A 434 -3.02 14.83 -0.30
C LEU A 434 -1.95 13.86 0.21
N GLY A 435 -0.68 14.28 0.23
CA GLY A 435 0.46 13.43 0.57
C GLY A 435 1.06 12.67 -0.63
N PHE A 436 0.43 12.74 -1.80
CA PHE A 436 0.86 12.06 -3.02
C PHE A 436 0.39 12.81 -4.26
N TYR A 437 0.88 12.40 -5.43
CA TYR A 437 0.50 13.02 -6.70
C TYR A 437 -0.75 12.36 -7.30
N LEU A 438 -1.80 13.15 -7.53
CA LEU A 438 -3.11 12.64 -7.96
C LEU A 438 -3.32 12.78 -9.47
N SER A 439 -2.98 13.94 -10.04
CA SER A 439 -3.20 14.27 -11.46
C SER A 439 -2.09 13.76 -12.41
N GLY A 440 -1.00 13.25 -11.87
CA GLY A 440 0.13 12.68 -12.62
C GLY A 440 1.30 12.40 -11.70
N HIS A 441 2.47 12.08 -12.22
CA HIS A 441 3.73 11.97 -11.47
C HIS A 441 4.80 12.87 -12.11
N PRO A 442 5.78 13.38 -11.33
CA PRO A 442 6.94 14.07 -11.90
C PRO A 442 7.78 13.25 -12.88
N LEU A 443 7.52 11.93 -12.95
CA LEU A 443 8.18 11.00 -13.85
C LEU A 443 7.46 10.84 -15.19
N ASP A 444 6.19 11.24 -15.30
CA ASP A 444 5.42 11.08 -16.55
C ASP A 444 6.12 11.71 -17.77
N PRO A 445 6.75 12.90 -17.69
CA PRO A 445 7.44 13.48 -18.84
C PRO A 445 8.63 12.65 -19.34
N TYR A 446 9.14 11.74 -18.50
CA TYR A 446 10.33 10.93 -18.76
C TYR A 446 9.99 9.47 -19.11
N GLU A 447 8.74 9.14 -19.42
CA GLU A 447 8.30 7.75 -19.67
C GLU A 447 9.18 7.02 -20.68
N LYS A 448 9.58 7.69 -21.77
CA LYS A 448 10.46 7.13 -22.80
C LYS A 448 11.87 6.86 -22.27
N GLU A 449 12.43 7.79 -21.51
CA GLU A 449 13.74 7.64 -20.87
C GLU A 449 13.71 6.52 -19.82
N LEU A 450 12.61 6.41 -19.06
CA LEU A 450 12.42 5.33 -18.09
C LEU A 450 12.42 3.97 -18.78
N GLN A 451 11.69 3.81 -19.88
CA GLN A 451 11.71 2.57 -20.67
C GLN A 451 13.11 2.22 -21.18
N ARG A 452 13.89 3.22 -21.61
CA ARG A 452 15.22 3.02 -22.21
C ARG A 452 16.35 2.78 -21.19
N TYR A 453 16.33 3.47 -20.05
CA TYR A 453 17.46 3.50 -19.11
C TYR A 453 17.17 2.77 -17.79
N ALA A 454 15.93 2.81 -17.28
CA ALA A 454 15.61 2.12 -16.04
C ALA A 454 15.52 0.61 -16.30
N ASN A 455 16.07 -0.19 -15.39
CA ASN A 455 15.97 -1.66 -15.47
C ASN A 455 15.18 -2.26 -14.31
N ALA A 456 14.75 -1.42 -13.37
CA ALA A 456 13.94 -1.79 -12.23
C ALA A 456 13.06 -0.62 -11.78
N THR A 457 11.89 -0.97 -11.25
CA THR A 457 11.02 -0.14 -10.42
C THR A 457 11.21 -0.49 -8.95
N THR A 458 10.76 0.36 -8.02
CA THR A 458 10.81 0.07 -6.58
C THR A 458 10.13 -1.25 -6.23
N GLN A 459 9.02 -1.59 -6.91
CA GLN A 459 8.34 -2.87 -6.77
C GLN A 459 9.18 -4.04 -7.27
N SER A 460 9.77 -3.95 -8.47
CA SER A 460 10.61 -5.03 -9.02
C SER A 460 11.88 -5.25 -8.20
N CYS A 461 12.40 -4.20 -7.56
CA CYS A 461 13.56 -4.28 -6.67
C CYS A 461 13.30 -5.21 -5.50
N THR A 462 12.05 -5.35 -5.05
CA THR A 462 11.75 -6.31 -3.98
C THR A 462 12.05 -7.74 -4.44
N ALA A 463 11.61 -8.14 -5.64
CA ALA A 463 11.72 -9.52 -6.15
C ALA A 463 13.12 -9.94 -6.64
N VAL A 464 14.15 -9.10 -6.47
CA VAL A 464 15.48 -9.28 -7.08
C VAL A 464 16.50 -9.83 -6.08
N ALA A 465 17.42 -10.68 -6.57
CA ALA A 465 18.53 -11.23 -5.78
C ALA A 465 19.49 -10.13 -5.28
N ASN A 466 20.06 -10.37 -4.09
CA ASN A 466 21.05 -9.49 -3.48
C ASN A 466 22.28 -9.29 -4.38
N GLY A 467 22.77 -8.06 -4.49
CA GLY A 467 23.95 -7.69 -5.27
C GLY A 467 23.71 -7.40 -6.75
N LYS A 468 22.47 -7.55 -7.27
CA LYS A 468 22.16 -7.20 -8.66
C LYS A 468 22.25 -5.68 -8.88
N GLU A 469 22.81 -5.30 -10.01
CA GLU A 469 22.90 -3.90 -10.45
C GLU A 469 21.53 -3.40 -10.93
N ILE A 470 21.13 -2.26 -10.39
CA ILE A 470 19.83 -1.64 -10.59
C ILE A 470 19.99 -0.17 -10.95
N ARG A 471 19.29 0.23 -12.01
CA ARG A 471 19.07 1.60 -12.47
C ARG A 471 17.61 1.94 -12.19
N LEU A 472 17.40 2.70 -11.13
CA LEU A 472 16.09 3.12 -10.64
C LEU A 472 15.96 4.62 -10.81
N ALA A 473 14.85 5.07 -11.39
CA ALA A 473 14.53 6.47 -11.50
C ALA A 473 13.41 6.84 -10.53
N GLY A 474 13.54 8.01 -9.91
CA GLY A 474 12.55 8.48 -8.95
C GLY A 474 12.79 9.92 -8.52
N THR A 475 11.83 10.46 -7.78
CA THR A 475 11.96 11.75 -7.10
C THR A 475 12.45 11.56 -5.68
N THR A 476 13.27 12.49 -5.19
CA THR A 476 13.73 12.49 -3.81
C THR A 476 12.57 12.86 -2.87
N ALA A 477 12.10 11.91 -2.06
CA ALA A 477 11.05 12.16 -1.07
C ALA A 477 11.64 12.68 0.25
N ARG A 478 12.80 12.17 0.66
CA ARG A 478 13.47 12.56 1.90
C ARG A 478 14.97 12.32 1.83
N VAL A 479 15.76 13.25 2.36
CA VAL A 479 17.20 13.07 2.55
C VAL A 479 17.51 13.09 4.05
N LYS A 480 18.11 12.02 4.57
CA LYS A 480 18.60 11.95 5.94
C LYS A 480 20.12 11.87 5.95
N VAL A 481 20.77 12.99 6.26
CA VAL A 481 22.23 13.06 6.43
C VAL A 481 22.62 12.38 7.75
N GLN A 482 23.62 11.52 7.70
CA GLN A 482 24.17 10.78 8.84
C GLN A 482 25.69 10.79 8.77
N PHE A 483 26.35 10.46 9.87
CA PHE A 483 27.80 10.33 9.92
C PHE A 483 28.18 8.85 10.00
N THR A 484 29.17 8.45 9.20
CA THR A 484 29.78 7.13 9.32
C THR A 484 30.52 7.00 10.66
N LYS A 485 30.89 5.78 11.04
CA LYS A 485 31.75 5.54 12.22
C LYS A 485 33.09 6.29 12.18
N LYS A 486 33.53 6.72 10.99
CA LYS A 486 34.75 7.50 10.74
C LYS A 486 34.52 9.03 10.79
N GLY A 487 33.29 9.49 11.03
CA GLY A 487 32.95 10.92 11.09
C GLY A 487 32.69 11.57 9.72
N GLU A 488 32.65 10.80 8.64
CA GLU A 488 32.36 11.33 7.29
C GLU A 488 30.85 11.35 7.03
N GLN A 489 30.36 12.41 6.37
CA GLN A 489 28.95 12.57 6.02
C GLN A 489 28.51 11.57 4.95
N MET A 490 27.39 10.89 5.18
CA MET A 490 26.69 10.03 4.25
C MET A 490 25.20 10.40 4.26
N ALA A 491 24.44 9.97 3.25
CA ALA A 491 23.00 10.17 3.23
C ALA A 491 22.25 8.86 3.04
N VAL A 492 21.10 8.75 3.72
CA VAL A 492 20.06 7.78 3.39
C VAL A 492 18.93 8.58 2.74
N VAL A 493 18.70 8.31 1.46
CA VAL A 493 17.74 9.01 0.61
C VAL A 493 16.55 8.09 0.38
N THR A 494 15.34 8.57 0.64
CA THR A 494 14.11 7.86 0.26
C THR A 494 13.76 8.31 -1.15
N LEU A 495 13.92 7.41 -2.13
CA LEU A 495 13.59 7.64 -3.52
C LEU A 495 12.18 7.12 -3.80
N GLU A 496 11.36 7.92 -4.46
CA GLU A 496 9.96 7.62 -4.79
C GLU A 496 9.76 7.52 -6.29
N ASP A 497 9.19 6.41 -6.78
CA ASP A 497 8.72 6.25 -8.14
C ASP A 497 7.20 6.02 -8.17
N LEU A 498 6.65 5.78 -9.37
CA LEU A 498 5.23 5.44 -9.55
C LEU A 498 4.76 4.23 -8.70
N TYR A 499 5.70 3.38 -8.30
CA TYR A 499 5.52 2.09 -7.66
C TYR A 499 5.88 2.08 -6.16
N GLY A 500 6.28 3.22 -5.59
CA GLY A 500 6.45 3.39 -4.15
C GLY A 500 7.81 3.97 -3.81
N THR A 501 8.33 3.62 -2.64
CA THR A 501 9.56 4.19 -2.10
C THR A 501 10.63 3.14 -1.86
N LEU A 502 11.89 3.47 -2.11
CA LEU A 502 13.05 2.65 -1.79
C LEU A 502 14.11 3.48 -1.06
N GLU A 503 14.69 2.91 0.00
CA GLU A 503 15.83 3.53 0.67
C GLU A 503 17.10 3.36 -0.17
N VAL A 504 17.76 4.47 -0.46
CA VAL A 504 19.02 4.56 -1.19
C VAL A 504 20.11 5.03 -0.24
N VAL A 505 21.16 4.22 -0.08
CA VAL A 505 22.32 4.56 0.75
C VAL A 505 23.39 5.20 -0.14
N VAL A 506 23.76 6.44 0.19
CA VAL A 506 24.77 7.23 -0.52
C VAL A 506 25.98 7.43 0.38
N TYR A 507 27.08 6.77 0.04
CA TYR A 507 28.34 6.86 0.80
C TYR A 507 29.06 8.20 0.61
N PRO A 508 30.02 8.57 1.50
CA PRO A 508 30.57 9.93 1.55
C PRO A 508 31.16 10.48 0.25
N ASN A 509 31.87 9.65 -0.53
CA ASN A 509 32.47 10.09 -1.79
C ASN A 509 31.39 10.52 -2.80
N LEU A 510 30.37 9.67 -2.99
CA LEU A 510 29.26 9.97 -3.88
C LEU A 510 28.35 11.06 -3.32
N PHE A 511 28.19 11.16 -2.00
CA PHE A 511 27.35 12.19 -1.39
C PHE A 511 27.88 13.59 -1.66
N LYS A 512 29.20 13.81 -1.57
CA LYS A 512 29.82 15.11 -1.90
C LYS A 512 29.59 15.53 -3.36
N GLU A 513 29.61 14.58 -4.29
CA GLU A 513 29.39 14.84 -5.72
C GLU A 513 27.90 15.04 -6.04
N ALA A 514 27.03 14.22 -5.45
CA ALA A 514 25.60 14.19 -5.73
C ALA A 514 24.77 15.17 -4.88
N GLN A 515 25.37 15.86 -3.90
CA GLN A 515 24.66 16.77 -3.00
C GLN A 515 23.77 17.80 -3.73
N PRO A 516 24.23 18.50 -4.80
CA PRO A 516 23.38 19.44 -5.53
C PRO A 516 22.18 18.77 -6.21
N CYS A 517 22.33 17.51 -6.65
CA CYS A 517 21.26 16.74 -7.27
C CYS A 517 20.24 16.27 -6.23
N LEU A 518 20.72 15.88 -5.04
CA LEU A 518 19.88 15.36 -3.95
C LEU A 518 19.07 16.45 -3.23
N GLU A 519 19.57 17.69 -3.20
CA GLU A 519 18.86 18.85 -2.64
C GLU A 519 17.82 19.42 -3.61
N GLY A 520 17.88 19.07 -4.90
CA GLY A 520 16.93 19.52 -5.92
C GLY A 520 15.65 18.68 -5.97
N ASP A 521 14.56 19.31 -6.43
CA ASP A 521 13.26 18.67 -6.71
C ASP A 521 13.19 18.01 -8.10
N GLU A 522 14.33 17.81 -8.76
CA GLU A 522 14.36 17.17 -10.07
C GLU A 522 14.36 15.64 -9.94
N PRO A 523 13.65 14.92 -10.82
CA PRO A 523 13.77 13.47 -10.90
C PRO A 523 15.22 13.02 -11.13
N LEU A 524 15.65 12.01 -10.38
CA LEU A 524 17.00 11.46 -10.40
C LEU A 524 17.00 10.02 -10.91
N MET A 525 18.04 9.66 -11.65
CA MET A 525 18.40 8.29 -11.94
C MET A 525 19.50 7.87 -10.95
N VAL A 526 19.25 6.75 -10.27
CA VAL A 526 20.17 6.14 -9.32
C VAL A 526 20.61 4.79 -9.88
N HIS A 527 21.93 4.66 -10.10
CA HIS A 527 22.55 3.39 -10.43
C HIS A 527 23.28 2.85 -9.20
N GLY A 528 23.03 1.59 -8.84
CA GLY A 528 23.64 0.99 -7.68
C GLY A 528 23.38 -0.51 -7.55
N LYS A 529 23.80 -1.08 -6.43
CA LYS A 529 23.60 -2.50 -6.13
C LYS A 529 22.56 -2.69 -5.06
N LEU A 530 21.63 -3.61 -5.33
CA LEU A 530 20.57 -3.93 -4.39
C LEU A 530 21.14 -4.68 -3.18
N ARG A 531 20.80 -4.22 -1.99
CA ARG A 531 21.09 -4.88 -0.73
C ARG A 531 19.80 -5.38 -0.09
N VAL A 532 19.61 -6.69 -0.14
CA VAL A 532 18.44 -7.36 0.46
C VAL A 532 18.85 -7.96 1.80
N SER A 533 18.12 -7.63 2.86
CA SER A 533 18.18 -8.25 4.19
C SER A 533 16.79 -8.75 4.57
N GLU A 534 16.66 -9.61 5.57
CA GLU A 534 15.38 -10.27 5.95
C GLU A 534 14.21 -9.27 6.11
N ASP A 535 14.47 -8.09 6.67
CA ASP A 535 13.42 -7.08 6.91
C ASP A 535 13.44 -5.88 5.96
N ARG A 536 14.53 -5.66 5.20
CA ARG A 536 14.72 -4.42 4.45
C ARG A 536 15.45 -4.62 3.13
N THR A 537 14.93 -3.96 2.10
CA THR A 537 15.57 -3.83 0.79
C THR A 537 16.05 -2.39 0.64
N SER A 538 17.34 -2.19 0.42
CA SER A 538 17.92 -0.88 0.15
C SER A 538 18.83 -0.93 -1.07
N LEU A 539 18.98 0.19 -1.76
CA LEU A 539 19.88 0.33 -2.90
C LEU A 539 21.15 1.06 -2.45
N VAL A 540 22.33 0.46 -2.64
CA VAL A 540 23.59 1.17 -2.41
C VAL A 540 23.96 1.90 -3.70
N ALA A 541 23.88 3.23 -3.67
CA ALA A 541 24.14 4.04 -4.85
C ALA A 541 25.63 4.04 -5.22
N GLU A 542 25.91 3.82 -6.50
CA GLU A 542 27.24 3.95 -7.11
C GLU A 542 27.31 5.21 -7.99
N LYS A 543 26.21 5.58 -8.67
CA LYS A 543 26.09 6.83 -9.45
C LYS A 543 24.70 7.45 -9.29
N ILE A 544 24.63 8.77 -9.24
CA ILE A 544 23.38 9.54 -9.18
C ILE A 544 23.49 10.71 -10.15
N PHE A 545 22.47 10.92 -10.98
CA PHE A 545 22.42 12.05 -11.90
C PHE A 545 20.96 12.42 -12.23
N PRO A 546 20.67 13.68 -12.60
CA PRO A 546 19.32 14.10 -12.97
C PRO A 546 18.84 13.42 -14.25
N LEU A 547 17.56 13.04 -14.34
CA LEU A 547 17.01 12.43 -15.57
C LEU A 547 17.17 13.34 -16.79
N ALA A 548 17.08 14.67 -16.62
CA ALA A 548 17.28 15.64 -17.70
C ALA A 548 18.68 15.59 -18.32
N SER A 549 19.66 14.99 -17.64
CA SER A 549 21.03 14.84 -18.15
C SER A 549 21.23 13.56 -18.98
N LEU A 550 20.30 12.59 -18.92
CA LEU A 550 20.41 11.30 -19.60
C LEU A 550 20.70 11.40 -21.10
N PRO A 551 20.00 12.25 -21.89
CA PRO A 551 20.26 12.36 -23.33
C PRO A 551 21.62 12.94 -23.69
N LYS A 552 22.34 13.55 -22.73
CA LYS A 552 23.65 14.19 -22.92
C LYS A 552 24.81 13.28 -22.50
N LEU A 553 24.52 12.13 -21.91
CA LEU A 553 25.53 11.16 -21.51
C LEU A 553 26.05 10.41 -22.74
N LYS A 554 27.36 10.17 -22.79
CA LYS A 554 27.94 9.30 -23.82
C LYS A 554 27.59 7.86 -23.50
N HIS A 555 26.77 7.24 -24.34
CA HIS A 555 26.46 5.82 -24.24
C HIS A 555 27.66 4.98 -24.68
N THR A 556 27.84 3.82 -24.05
CA THR A 556 28.88 2.86 -24.45
C THR A 556 28.28 1.68 -25.19
N ARG A 557 27.04 1.29 -24.84
CA ARG A 557 26.34 0.18 -25.48
C ARG A 557 24.88 0.48 -25.73
N ILE A 558 24.35 -0.16 -26.77
CA ILE A 558 22.93 -0.21 -27.08
C ILE A 558 22.48 -1.67 -27.14
N HIS A 559 21.37 -1.96 -26.48
CA HIS A 559 20.82 -3.30 -26.32
C HIS A 559 19.45 -3.36 -26.99
N LEU A 560 19.27 -4.28 -27.94
CA LEU A 560 18.00 -4.53 -28.61
C LEU A 560 17.41 -5.84 -28.11
N ARG A 561 16.22 -5.80 -27.52
CA ARG A 561 15.44 -6.97 -27.10
C ARG A 561 14.52 -7.40 -28.24
N LEU A 562 14.75 -8.59 -28.75
CA LEU A 562 14.06 -9.14 -29.90
C LEU A 562 13.29 -10.39 -29.47
N LEU A 563 11.99 -10.44 -29.70
CA LEU A 563 11.22 -11.67 -29.51
C LEU A 563 11.53 -12.61 -30.67
N ALA A 564 12.29 -13.68 -30.42
CA ALA A 564 12.87 -14.53 -31.45
C ALA A 564 11.83 -15.14 -32.41
N GLU A 565 10.61 -15.36 -31.91
CA GLU A 565 9.48 -15.92 -32.65
C GLU A 565 8.85 -14.94 -33.64
N GLU A 566 9.00 -13.63 -33.40
CA GLU A 566 8.50 -12.56 -34.28
C GLU A 566 9.58 -12.06 -35.26
N MET A 567 10.82 -12.53 -35.12
CA MET A 567 11.94 -12.07 -35.94
C MET A 567 12.00 -12.83 -37.27
N SER A 568 11.74 -12.11 -38.35
CA SER A 568 12.00 -12.60 -39.71
C SER A 568 13.42 -12.26 -40.18
N ARG A 569 13.89 -12.95 -41.21
CA ARG A 569 15.18 -12.63 -41.86
C ARG A 569 15.19 -11.20 -42.42
N ASP A 570 14.04 -10.72 -42.89
CA ASP A 570 13.87 -9.38 -43.46
C ASP A 570 13.92 -8.29 -42.38
N THR A 571 13.39 -8.56 -41.19
CA THR A 571 13.48 -7.68 -40.02
C THR A 571 14.94 -7.53 -39.57
N LEU A 572 15.67 -8.65 -39.47
CA LEU A 572 17.10 -8.63 -39.13
C LEU A 572 17.96 -7.96 -40.20
N ALA A 573 17.62 -8.13 -41.48
CA ALA A 573 18.28 -7.42 -42.58
C ALA A 573 18.02 -5.91 -42.50
N SER A 574 16.79 -5.50 -42.19
CA SER A 574 16.42 -4.10 -42.00
C SER A 574 17.16 -3.48 -40.79
N LEU A 575 17.26 -4.19 -39.66
CA LEU A 575 18.06 -3.74 -38.52
C LEU A 575 19.54 -3.58 -38.87
N ARG A 576 20.10 -4.51 -39.63
CA ARG A 576 21.47 -4.43 -40.13
C ARG A 576 21.66 -3.19 -41.01
N ASP A 577 20.74 -2.95 -41.94
CA ASP A 577 20.83 -1.82 -42.87
C ASP A 577 20.69 -0.49 -42.13
N ILE A 578 19.80 -0.41 -41.11
CA ILE A 578 19.72 0.74 -40.20
C ILE A 578 21.03 0.93 -39.44
N ALA A 579 21.62 -0.12 -38.87
CA ALA A 579 22.91 -0.03 -38.18
C ALA A 579 24.05 0.43 -39.11
N SER A 580 24.07 -0.01 -40.37
CA SER A 580 25.05 0.47 -41.36
C SER A 580 24.91 1.95 -41.71
N LEU A 581 23.69 2.50 -41.68
CA LEU A 581 23.43 3.90 -42.00
C LEU A 581 23.79 4.87 -40.86
N HIS A 582 24.02 4.36 -39.65
CA HIS A 582 24.29 5.16 -38.46
C HIS A 582 25.56 4.70 -37.72
N PRO A 583 26.74 4.74 -38.36
CA PRO A 583 27.98 4.35 -37.70
C PRO A 583 28.34 5.28 -36.55
N GLY A 584 28.80 4.72 -35.43
CA GLY A 584 29.16 5.50 -34.24
C GLY A 584 30.11 4.78 -33.29
N ALA A 585 30.07 5.16 -32.01
CA ALA A 585 31.01 4.68 -31.00
C ALA A 585 30.42 3.63 -30.03
N CYS A 586 29.12 3.36 -30.09
CA CYS A 586 28.44 2.46 -29.15
C CYS A 586 28.42 1.03 -29.68
N ASP A 587 28.73 0.05 -28.83
CA ASP A 587 28.65 -1.36 -29.19
C ASP A 587 27.18 -1.83 -29.22
N LEU A 588 26.81 -2.62 -30.24
CA LEU A 588 25.44 -3.12 -30.45
C LEU A 588 25.29 -4.53 -29.86
N CYS A 589 24.36 -4.70 -28.92
CA CYS A 589 24.01 -5.96 -28.28
C CYS A 589 22.60 -6.38 -28.68
N LEU A 590 22.41 -7.63 -29.11
CA LEU A 590 21.12 -8.21 -29.47
C LEU A 590 20.73 -9.28 -28.44
N HIS A 591 19.56 -9.14 -27.84
CA HIS A 591 19.01 -10.08 -26.87
C HIS A 591 17.77 -10.75 -27.44
N PHE A 592 17.88 -12.02 -27.79
CA PHE A 592 16.77 -12.83 -28.28
C PHE A 592 16.04 -13.49 -27.11
N PHE A 593 14.77 -13.14 -26.93
CA PHE A 593 13.87 -13.75 -25.94
C PHE A 593 12.99 -14.78 -26.63
N PHE A 594 12.77 -15.92 -25.98
CA PHE A 594 11.86 -16.96 -26.42
C PHE A 594 10.67 -17.04 -25.48
N SER A 595 9.48 -17.41 -25.96
CA SER A 595 8.28 -17.61 -25.12
C SER A 595 8.51 -18.64 -24.00
N SER A 596 9.46 -19.56 -24.21
CA SER A 596 9.93 -20.53 -23.22
C SER A 596 10.71 -19.95 -22.03
N GLY A 597 10.96 -18.63 -22.00
CA GLY A 597 11.71 -17.93 -20.95
C GLY A 597 13.24 -18.00 -21.10
N LYS A 598 13.76 -18.61 -22.16
CA LYS A 598 15.20 -18.60 -22.48
C LYS A 598 15.60 -17.26 -23.13
N GLN A 599 16.81 -16.80 -22.85
CA GLN A 599 17.41 -15.60 -23.42
C GLN A 599 18.77 -15.93 -24.03
N ILE A 600 19.03 -15.45 -25.25
CA ILE A 600 20.35 -15.52 -25.91
C ILE A 600 20.81 -14.09 -26.18
N SER A 601 22.00 -13.75 -25.70
CA SER A 601 22.61 -12.43 -25.90
C SER A 601 23.78 -12.55 -26.87
N LEU A 602 23.79 -11.72 -27.91
CA LEU A 602 24.86 -11.64 -28.92
C LEU A 602 25.43 -10.22 -28.90
N GLU A 603 26.73 -10.10 -28.68
CA GLU A 603 27.46 -8.85 -28.88
C GLU A 603 27.88 -8.79 -30.36
N ALA A 604 27.43 -7.76 -31.08
CA ALA A 604 27.80 -7.58 -32.47
C ALA A 604 29.29 -7.24 -32.57
N SER A 605 29.93 -7.63 -33.68
CA SER A 605 31.35 -7.30 -33.89
C SER A 605 31.56 -5.79 -33.89
N SER A 606 32.76 -5.32 -33.54
CA SER A 606 33.14 -3.90 -33.50
C SER A 606 32.91 -3.12 -34.81
N HIS A 607 32.72 -3.80 -35.95
CA HIS A 607 32.30 -3.19 -37.21
C HIS A 607 30.85 -2.65 -37.21
N TRP A 608 30.02 -3.08 -36.27
CA TRP A 608 28.60 -2.71 -36.15
C TRP A 608 28.34 -1.70 -35.03
N ARG A 609 29.33 -0.86 -34.72
CA ARG A 609 29.14 0.22 -33.75
C ARG A 609 28.25 1.31 -34.32
N VAL A 610 27.30 1.77 -33.51
CA VAL A 610 26.28 2.73 -33.94
C VAL A 610 26.30 4.01 -33.12
N ASP A 611 25.78 5.08 -33.71
CA ASP A 611 25.45 6.31 -33.00
C ASP A 611 23.97 6.26 -32.59
N PRO A 612 23.66 6.16 -31.28
CA PRO A 612 22.27 6.09 -30.79
C PRO A 612 21.59 7.46 -30.81
N GLY A 613 21.74 8.21 -31.89
CA GLY A 613 21.02 9.47 -32.11
C GLY A 613 19.52 9.23 -32.36
N GLU A 614 18.73 10.31 -32.27
CA GLU A 614 17.26 10.23 -32.40
C GLU A 614 16.80 9.54 -33.69
N SER A 615 17.50 9.77 -34.81
CA SER A 615 17.17 9.15 -36.11
C SER A 615 17.37 7.63 -36.12
N PHE A 616 18.42 7.13 -35.45
CA PHE A 616 18.65 5.69 -35.32
C PHE A 616 17.58 5.06 -34.42
N LEU A 617 17.36 5.65 -33.24
CA LEU A 617 16.39 5.16 -32.27
C LEU A 617 14.98 5.12 -32.86
N ALA A 618 14.53 6.20 -33.51
CA ALA A 618 13.19 6.24 -34.12
C ALA A 618 12.98 5.15 -35.19
N ARG A 619 14.01 4.84 -35.99
CA ARG A 619 13.94 3.81 -37.03
C ARG A 619 13.92 2.40 -36.45
N VAL A 620 14.70 2.15 -35.39
CA VAL A 620 14.71 0.87 -34.69
C VAL A 620 13.38 0.66 -33.95
N GLU A 621 12.91 1.65 -33.21
CA GLU A 621 11.65 1.59 -32.46
C GLU A 621 10.44 1.39 -33.39
N ALA A 622 10.46 1.99 -34.59
CA ALA A 622 9.42 1.74 -35.60
C ALA A 622 9.41 0.29 -36.12
N LEU A 623 10.53 -0.42 -36.04
CA LEU A 623 10.69 -1.78 -36.56
C LEU A 623 10.43 -2.85 -35.50
N ILE A 624 10.88 -2.62 -34.25
CA ILE A 624 10.84 -3.63 -33.17
C ILE A 624 10.11 -3.17 -31.89
N GLY A 625 9.54 -1.96 -31.89
CA GLY A 625 8.85 -1.37 -30.74
C GLY A 625 9.76 -0.54 -29.82
N SER A 626 9.17 0.40 -29.08
CA SER A 626 9.88 1.27 -28.13
C SER A 626 10.48 0.52 -26.95
N ASP A 627 9.78 -0.51 -26.47
CA ASP A 627 10.17 -1.28 -25.28
C ASP A 627 11.36 -2.23 -25.53
N ALA A 628 11.80 -2.31 -26.79
CA ALA A 628 12.87 -3.19 -27.24
C ALA A 628 14.26 -2.55 -27.12
N VAL A 629 14.40 -1.24 -26.90
CA VAL A 629 15.70 -0.56 -26.95
C VAL A 629 16.15 -0.11 -25.55
N PHE A 630 17.34 -0.54 -25.13
CA PHE A 630 17.97 -0.12 -23.87
C PHE A 630 19.36 0.45 -24.12
N LEU A 631 19.73 1.50 -23.39
CA LEU A 631 21.04 2.13 -23.49
C LEU A 631 21.82 1.92 -22.19
N GLU A 632 23.14 1.69 -22.33
CA GLU A 632 24.10 1.55 -21.22
C GLU A 632 25.05 2.75 -21.14
#